data_AF-A0A7C7QKM6-F1
#
_entry.id   AF-A0A7C7QKM6-F1
#
_cell.length_a   1.000
_cell.length_b   1.000
_cell.length_c   1.000
_cell.angle_alpha   90.00
_cell.angle_beta   90.00
_cell.angle_gamma   90.00
#
_symmetry.space_group_name_H-M   'P 1'
#
loop_
_entity.id
_entity.type
_entity.pdbx_description
1 polymer ?
#
loop_
_entity_poly.entity_id
_entity_poly.type
_entity_poly.pdbx_seq_one_letter_code
_entity_poly.pdbx_strand_id
1 'polypeptide(L)' 'MNKIDKHPKKGGLTVLRPEDNFRFACHKELECFTECCRNTTIFLTPYDILRMKNALGISSEDFLRTYTN' A
#
# COMPACT_ATOMS: atom_id res chain seq x y z
N MET A 1 36.17 -12.37 1.45
CA MET A 1 35.91 -10.93 1.70
C MET A 1 35.76 -10.25 0.35
N ASN A 2 34.66 -9.53 0.12
CA ASN A 2 34.45 -8.40 -0.80
C ASN A 2 33.00 -8.40 -1.26
N LYS A 3 32.13 -7.77 -0.46
CA LYS A 3 30.82 -7.33 -0.91
C LYS A 3 31.05 -6.09 -1.78
N ILE A 4 30.79 -6.22 -3.08
CA ILE A 4 30.76 -5.08 -4.00
C ILE A 4 29.32 -4.58 -3.97
N ASP A 5 29.09 -3.54 -3.18
CA ASP A 5 27.80 -2.85 -3.10
C ASP A 5 27.50 -2.16 -4.45
N LYS A 6 26.81 -2.88 -5.33
CA LYS A 6 26.34 -2.34 -6.61
C LYS A 6 25.08 -1.50 -6.39
N HIS A 7 25.26 -0.29 -5.90
CA HIS A 7 24.19 0.72 -5.99
C HIS A 7 24.09 1.22 -7.44
N PRO A 8 22.95 1.04 -8.12
CA PRO A 8 22.79 1.51 -9.50
C PRO A 8 22.85 3.03 -9.52
N LYS A 9 23.60 3.59 -10.49
CA LYS A 9 23.75 5.04 -10.66
C LYS A 9 22.39 5.68 -10.92
N LYS A 10 22.00 6.68 -10.13
CA LYS A 10 20.74 7.44 -10.30
C LYS A 10 20.74 8.14 -11.66
N GLY A 11 20.02 7.57 -12.63
CA GLY A 11 19.53 8.31 -13.81
C GLY A 11 18.49 9.35 -13.38
N GLY A 12 18.25 10.36 -14.22
CA GLY A 12 17.27 11.41 -13.93
C GLY A 12 15.86 10.89 -13.64
N LEU A 13 15.00 11.76 -13.09
CA LEU A 13 13.62 11.40 -12.73
C LEU A 13 12.82 11.01 -13.98
N THR A 14 12.35 9.77 -14.07
CA THR A 14 11.45 9.33 -15.15
C THR A 14 10.00 9.69 -14.78
N VAL A 15 9.38 10.56 -15.58
CA VAL A 15 7.95 10.92 -15.43
C VAL A 15 7.10 9.93 -16.22
N LEU A 16 6.12 9.31 -15.58
CA LEU A 16 5.18 8.36 -16.21
C LEU A 16 4.02 9.12 -16.87
N ARG A 17 3.63 8.72 -18.09
CA ARG A 17 2.43 9.17 -18.80
C ARG A 17 1.27 8.17 -18.58
N PRO A 18 0.00 8.55 -18.80
CA PRO A 18 -1.15 7.67 -18.55
C PRO A 18 -1.14 6.33 -19.31
N GLU A 19 -0.47 6.27 -20.46
CA GLU A 19 -0.38 5.08 -21.32
C GLU A 19 0.80 4.18 -20.94
N ASP A 20 1.68 4.68 -20.07
CA ASP A 20 2.85 3.95 -19.64
C ASP A 20 2.44 2.88 -18.62
N ASN A 21 3.05 1.70 -18.76
CA ASN A 21 2.85 0.61 -17.82
C ASN A 21 4.07 0.53 -16.91
N PHE A 22 3.84 0.43 -15.61
CA PHE A 22 4.89 0.11 -14.64
C PHE A 22 4.52 -1.16 -13.88
N ARG A 23 5.53 -1.95 -13.53
CA ARG A 23 5.35 -3.16 -12.72
C ARG A 23 5.53 -2.80 -11.26
N PHE A 24 4.43 -2.75 -10.51
CA PHE A 24 4.50 -2.62 -9.06
C PHE A 24 4.97 -3.95 -8.45
N ALA A 25 6.03 -3.91 -7.65
CA ALA A 25 6.66 -5.10 -7.07
C ALA A 25 7.06 -4.89 -5.60
N CYS A 26 6.16 -4.36 -4.76
CA CYS A 26 6.43 -4.26 -3.32
C CYS A 26 6.29 -5.64 -2.64
N HIS A 27 7.38 -6.22 -2.12
CA HIS A 27 7.38 -7.51 -1.42
C HIS A 27 8.44 -7.56 -0.31
N LYS A 28 8.29 -8.53 0.62
CA LYS A 28 9.09 -8.68 1.85
C LYS A 28 10.61 -8.84 1.68
N GLU A 29 11.09 -9.10 0.46
CA GLU A 29 12.51 -9.31 0.18
C GLU A 29 13.21 -8.02 -0.25
N LEU A 30 12.46 -6.93 -0.48
CA LEU A 30 13.03 -5.62 -0.78
C LEU A 30 13.42 -4.89 0.51
N GLU A 31 14.54 -4.17 0.47
CA GLU A 31 15.01 -3.35 1.60
C GLU A 31 14.02 -2.24 1.95
N CYS A 32 13.33 -1.66 0.95
CA CYS A 32 12.31 -0.62 1.15
C CYS A 32 10.90 -1.18 1.40
N PHE A 33 10.76 -2.47 1.72
CA PHE A 33 9.44 -3.08 1.93
C PHE A 33 8.65 -2.30 3.00
N THR A 34 7.45 -1.85 2.61
CA THR A 34 6.54 -1.01 3.41
C THR A 34 7.00 0.43 3.70
N GLU A 35 8.18 0.86 3.27
CA GLU A 35 8.71 2.19 3.60
C GLU A 35 7.78 3.33 3.13
N CYS A 36 7.19 3.22 1.94
CA CYS A 36 6.32 4.26 1.38
C CYS A 36 4.86 4.22 1.88
N CYS A 37 4.35 3.08 2.34
CA CYS A 37 2.93 2.88 2.64
C CYS A 37 2.62 2.52 4.10
N ARG A 38 3.63 2.17 4.91
CA ARG A 38 3.42 1.71 6.30
C ARG A 38 2.81 2.77 7.20
N ASN A 39 3.10 4.04 6.94
CA ASN A 39 2.71 5.16 7.80
C ASN A 39 1.75 6.12 7.09
N THR A 40 0.90 5.60 6.22
CA THR A 40 -0.13 6.40 5.54
C THR A 40 -1.41 6.39 6.36
N THR A 41 -1.96 7.56 6.65
CA THR A 41 -3.32 7.68 7.20
C THR A 41 -4.33 7.44 6.08
N ILE A 42 -5.07 6.34 6.15
CA ILE A 42 -6.16 6.04 5.21
C ILE A 42 -7.48 6.45 5.87
N PHE A 43 -8.11 7.50 5.33
CA PHE A 43 -9.44 7.91 5.77
C PHE A 43 -10.49 7.02 5.11
N LEU A 44 -11.25 6.30 5.93
CA LEU A 44 -12.37 5.50 5.46
C LEU A 44 -13.62 6.38 5.41
N THR A 45 -14.26 6.42 4.24
CA THR A 45 -15.56 7.07 4.09
C THR A 45 -16.68 6.14 4.57
N PRO A 46 -17.89 6.67 4.83
CA PRO A 46 -19.04 5.83 5.15
C PRO A 46 -19.33 4.76 4.08
N TYR A 47 -19.06 5.06 2.80
CA TYR A 47 -19.24 4.09 1.73
C TYR A 47 -18.22 2.94 1.81
N ASP A 48 -16.98 3.23 2.19
CA ASP A 48 -15.95 2.21 2.42
C ASP A 48 -16.37 1.27 3.55
N ILE A 49 -16.91 1.81 4.65
CA ILE A 49 -17.45 1.04 5.78
C ILE A 49 -18.58 0.11 5.31
N LEU A 50 -19.51 0.61 4.49
CA LEU A 50 -20.61 -0.20 3.94
C LEU A 50 -20.09 -1.36 3.07
N ARG A 51 -19.04 -1.12 2.28
CA ARG A 51 -18.42 -2.17 1.46
C ARG A 51 -17.70 -3.20 2.32
N MET A 52 -16.95 -2.74 3.34
CA MET A 52 -16.19 -3.62 4.23
C MET A 52 -17.11 -4.53 5.04
N LYS A 53 -18.19 -4.02 5.65
CA LYS A 53 -19.13 -4.88 6.39
C LYS A 53 -19.75 -5.97 5.51
N ASN A 54 -20.04 -5.66 4.24
CA ASN A 54 -20.65 -6.59 3.30
C ASN A 54 -19.64 -7.68 2.89
N ALA A 55 -18.37 -7.30 2.67
CA ALA A 55 -17.30 -8.25 2.38
C ALA A 55 -17.04 -9.20 3.57
N LEU A 56 -17.22 -8.71 4.79
CA LEU A 56 -17.10 -9.51 6.02
C LEU A 56 -18.38 -10.30 6.36
N GLY A 57 -19.51 -10.00 5.72
CA GLY A 57 -20.79 -10.67 5.98
C GLY A 57 -21.41 -10.34 7.34
N ILE A 58 -21.10 -9.18 7.92
CA ILE A 58 -21.58 -8.77 9.26
C ILE A 58 -22.51 -7.54 9.19
N SER A 59 -23.26 -7.33 10.27
CA SER A 59 -24.13 -6.15 10.40
C SER A 59 -23.31 -4.86 10.54
N SER A 60 -23.90 -3.71 10.21
CA SER A 60 -23.26 -2.41 10.43
C SER A 60 -22.96 -2.19 11.92
N GLU A 61 -23.86 -2.65 12.79
CA GLU A 61 -23.72 -2.52 14.24
C GLU A 61 -22.53 -3.31 14.78
N ASP A 62 -22.38 -4.58 14.35
CA ASP A 62 -21.25 -5.43 14.71
C ASP A 62 -19.93 -4.85 14.19
N PHE A 63 -19.93 -4.33 12.95
CA PHE A 63 -18.73 -3.73 12.36
C PHE A 63 -18.25 -2.53 13.18
N LEU A 64 -19.13 -1.59 13.49
CA LEU A 64 -18.78 -0.38 14.24
C LEU A 64 -18.29 -0.73 15.65
N ARG A 65 -19.02 -1.59 16.36
CA ARG A 65 -18.65 -2.06 17.70
C ARG A 65 -17.28 -2.75 17.73
N THR A 66 -16.92 -3.51 16.68
CA THR A 66 -15.70 -4.31 16.66
C THR A 66 -14.48 -3.52 16.18
N TYR A 67 -14.67 -2.59 15.22
CA TYR A 67 -13.57 -2.00 14.45
C TYR A 67 -13.45 -0.48 14.55
N THR A 68 -14.37 0.25 15.20
CA THR A 68 -14.35 1.72 15.22
C THR A 68 -14.44 2.34 16.62
N ASN A 69 -13.85 1.69 17.64
CA ASN A 69 -13.82 2.18 19.04
C ASN A 69 -13.54 3.68 19.17
#